data_AF-A0A800ICQ6-F1
#
_entry.id   AF-A0A800ICQ6-F1
#
_cell.length_a   1.000
_cell.length_b   1.000
_cell.length_c   1.000
_cell.angle_alpha   90.00
_cell.angle_beta   90.00
_cell.angle_gamma   90.00
#
_symmetry.space_group_name_H-M   'P 1'
#
loop_
_entity.id
_entity.type
_entity.pdbx_description
1 polymer ?
#
loop_
_entity_poly.entity_id
_entity_poly.type
_entity_poly.pdbx_seq_one_letter_code
_entity_poly.pdbx_strand_id
1 'polypeptide(L)' 'MSIIKEFRAHPATVGESYTQHGVRALAIAFRLIKIGLAAFVHALVPGLFKTTASDEILVLNEEIVALRQKAAQQ' A
#
# COMPACT_ATOMS: atom_id res chain seq x y z
N MET A 1 11.68 21.76 -8.93
CA MET A 1 11.35 20.78 -7.87
C MET A 1 12.36 19.66 -7.94
N SER A 2 13.08 19.34 -6.86
CA SER A 2 14.05 18.24 -6.86
C SER A 2 13.38 16.97 -6.35
N ILE A 3 13.26 15.95 -7.21
CA ILE A 3 12.66 14.63 -6.88
C ILE A 3 13.32 14.02 -5.64
N ILE A 4 14.63 14.22 -5.46
CA ILE A 4 15.39 13.71 -4.32
C ILE A 4 14.95 14.36 -3.00
N LYS A 5 14.54 15.64 -3.04
CA LYS A 5 14.04 16.36 -1.86
C LYS A 5 12.69 15.81 -1.42
N GLU A 6 11.78 15.60 -2.36
CA GLU A 6 10.45 15.01 -2.09
C GLU A 6 10.58 13.59 -1.53
N PHE A 7 11.48 12.77 -2.07
CA PHE A 7 11.73 11.41 -1.57
C PHE A 7 12.27 11.35 -0.14
N ARG A 8 12.99 12.38 0.33
CA ARG A 8 13.48 12.46 1.72
C ARG A 8 12.50 13.15 2.65
N ALA A 9 11.75 14.13 2.14
CA ALA A 9 10.75 14.86 2.92
C ALA A 9 9.51 14.01 3.18
N HIS A 10 9.07 13.21 2.20
CA HIS A 10 7.84 12.42 2.32
C HIS A 10 7.83 11.43 3.49
N PRO A 11 8.87 10.61 3.75
CA PRO A 11 8.91 9.73 4.92
C PRO A 11 8.67 10.47 6.25
N ALA A 12 9.24 11.67 6.39
CA ALA A 12 9.08 12.50 7.58
C ALA A 12 7.64 12.98 7.77
N THR A 13 6.88 13.22 6.69
CA THR A 13 5.46 13.60 6.77
C THR A 13 4.55 12.49 7.32
N VAL A 14 5.05 11.25 7.37
CA VAL A 14 4.32 10.08 7.87
C VAL A 14 5.03 9.43 9.07
N GLY A 15 5.93 10.15 9.73
CA GLY A 15 6.62 9.70 10.95
C GLY A 15 7.63 8.56 10.74
N GLU A 16 8.19 8.40 9.53
CA GLU A 16 9.11 7.32 9.20
C GLU A 16 10.49 7.78 8.76
N SER A 17 11.48 6.94 9.04
CA SER A 17 12.77 7.01 8.35
C SER A 17 12.65 6.54 6.89
N TYR A 18 13.57 7.00 6.04
CA TYR A 18 13.60 6.64 4.61
C TYR A 18 13.61 5.12 4.37
N THR A 19 14.32 4.36 5.20
CA THR A 19 14.42 2.90 5.07
C THR A 19 13.13 2.19 5.50
N GLN A 20 12.52 2.63 6.61
CA GLN A 20 11.21 2.12 7.05
C GLN A 20 10.15 2.34 5.97
N HIS A 21 10.08 3.57 5.46
CA HIS A 21 9.14 3.93 4.41
C HIS A 21 9.39 3.15 3.12
N GLY A 22 10.65 2.97 2.73
CA GLY A 22 11.04 2.19 1.55
C GLY A 22 10.64 0.72 1.64
N VAL A 23 10.93 0.06 2.77
CA VAL A 23 10.52 -1.35 3.00
C VAL A 23 9.01 -1.49 2.97
N ARG A 24 8.29 -0.55 3.61
CA ARG A 24 6.84 -0.55 3.60
C ARG A 24 6.25 -0.33 2.22
N ALA A 25 6.78 0.63 1.46
CA ALA A 25 6.36 0.89 0.08
C ALA A 25 6.54 -0.36 -0.80
N LEU A 26 7.65 -1.08 -0.64
CA LEU A 26 7.87 -2.36 -1.32
C LEU A 26 6.84 -3.42 -0.91
N ALA A 27 6.54 -3.55 0.39
CA ALA A 27 5.52 -4.49 0.86
C ALA A 27 4.13 -4.18 0.28
N ILE A 28 3.75 -2.90 0.25
CA ILE A 28 2.50 -2.44 -0.38
C ILE A 28 2.50 -2.78 -1.87
N ALA A 29 3.59 -2.51 -2.59
CA ALA A 29 3.71 -2.82 -4.02
C ALA A 29 3.51 -4.31 -4.31
N PHE A 30 4.16 -5.20 -3.55
CA PHE A 30 3.96 -6.65 -3.71
C PHE A 30 2.53 -7.10 -3.40
N ARG A 31 1.86 -6.50 -2.41
CA ARG A 31 0.43 -6.78 -2.14
C ARG A 31 -0.45 -6.34 -3.30
N LEU A 32 -0.25 -5.13 -3.83
CA LEU A 32 -1.01 -4.63 -4.98
C LEU A 32 -0.86 -5.52 -6.21
N ILE A 33 0.35 -6.03 -6.49
CA ILE A 33 0.57 -6.99 -7.57
C ILE A 33 -0.26 -8.26 -7.36
N LYS A 34 -0.26 -8.83 -6.15
CA LYS A 34 -1.05 -10.03 -5.84
C LYS A 34 -2.56 -9.78 -5.95
N ILE A 35 -3.04 -8.64 -5.44
CA ILE A 35 -4.44 -8.22 -5.54
C ILE A 35 -4.86 -8.08 -7.00
N GLY A 36 -4.03 -7.39 -7.80
CA GLY A 36 -4.26 -7.23 -9.23
C GLY A 36 -4.27 -8.56 -9.96
N LEU A 37 -3.36 -9.48 -9.61
CA LEU A 37 -3.36 -10.84 -10.18
C LEU A 37 -4.62 -11.61 -9.80
N ALA A 38 -5.10 -11.52 -8.56
CA ALA A 38 -6.34 -12.16 -8.13
C ALA A 38 -7.55 -11.62 -8.93
N ALA A 39 -7.66 -10.30 -9.10
CA ALA A 39 -8.69 -9.67 -9.93
C ALA A 39 -8.58 -10.08 -11.40
N PHE A 40 -7.36 -10.17 -11.94
CA PHE A 40 -7.11 -10.60 -13.32
C PHE A 40 -7.54 -12.06 -13.55
N VAL A 41 -7.15 -12.97 -12.65
CA VAL A 41 -7.57 -14.38 -12.72
C VAL A 41 -9.09 -14.50 -12.58
N HIS A 42 -9.71 -13.72 -11.69
CA HIS A 42 -11.16 -13.68 -11.56
C HIS A 42 -11.86 -13.25 -12.87
N ALA A 43 -11.30 -12.26 -13.57
CA ALA A 43 -11.84 -11.78 -14.85
C ALA A 43 -11.75 -12.83 -15.97
N LEU A 44 -10.70 -13.68 -15.95
CA LEU A 44 -10.54 -14.77 -16.92
C LEU A 44 -11.36 -16.02 -16.57
N VAL A 45 -11.48 -16.34 -15.28
CA VAL A 45 -12.18 -17.52 -14.77
C VAL A 45 -13.20 -17.09 -13.72
N PRO A 46 -14.43 -16.72 -14.16
CA PRO A 46 -15.50 -16.30 -13.25
C PRO A 46 -15.83 -17.43 -12.27
N GLY A 47 -15.43 -17.26 -11.00
CA GLY A 47 -15.58 -18.31 -9.97
C GLY A 47 -14.41 -18.41 -9.01
N LEU A 48 -13.20 -18.08 -9.46
CA LEU A 48 -12.00 -18.01 -8.62
C LEU A 48 -11.85 -16.60 -8.05
N PHE A 49 -11.31 -16.48 -6.82
CA PHE A 49 -10.99 -15.20 -6.18
C PHE A 49 -12.13 -14.16 -6.13
N LYS A 50 -13.38 -14.61 -6.00
CA LYS A 50 -14.60 -13.77 -6.14
C LYS A 50 -14.58 -12.47 -5.35
N THR A 51 -14.06 -12.48 -4.13
CA THR A 51 -13.98 -11.29 -3.26
C THR A 51 -12.56 -10.95 -2.86
N THR A 52 -11.58 -11.81 -3.17
CA THR A 52 -10.20 -11.71 -2.66
C THR A 52 -9.56 -10.36 -2.95
N ALA A 53 -9.72 -9.84 -4.16
CA ALA A 53 -9.13 -8.54 -4.52
C ALA A 53 -9.76 -7.40 -3.72
N SER A 54 -11.10 -7.37 -3.61
CA SER A 54 -11.83 -6.33 -2.87
C SER A 54 -11.53 -6.39 -1.37
N ASP A 55 -11.56 -7.58 -0.78
CA ASP A 55 -11.32 -7.78 0.65
C ASP A 55 -9.90 -7.31 1.03
N GLU A 56 -8.89 -7.67 0.24
CA GLU A 56 -7.50 -7.24 0.47
C GLU A 56 -7.30 -5.74 0.26
N ILE A 57 -8.01 -5.10 -0.67
CA ILE A 57 -7.96 -3.64 -0.84
C ILE A 57 -8.51 -2.93 0.40
N LEU A 58 -9.61 -3.44 0.97
CA LEU A 58 -10.20 -2.85 2.18
C LEU A 58 -9.22 -2.95 3.35
N VAL A 59 -8.62 -4.12 3.57
CA VAL A 59 -7.59 -4.34 4.60
C VAL A 59 -6.39 -3.40 4.37
N LEU A 60 -5.87 -3.32 3.14
CA LEU A 60 -4.74 -2.45 2.82
C LEU A 60 -5.08 -0.97 3.06
N ASN A 61 -6.30 -0.54 2.72
CA ASN A 61 -6.77 0.81 2.97
C ASN A 61 -6.84 1.12 4.48
N GLU A 62 -7.40 0.21 5.29
CA GLU A 62 -7.46 0.36 6.74
C GLU A 62 -6.07 0.53 7.36
N GLU A 63 -5.09 -0.30 6.94
CA GLU A 63 -3.70 -0.19 7.39
C GLU A 63 -3.08 1.19 7.04
N ILE A 64 -3.27 1.67 5.81
CA ILE A 64 -2.75 2.97 5.37
C ILE A 64 -3.38 4.11 6.17
N VAL A 65 -4.70 4.06 6.41
CA VAL A 65 -5.42 5.06 7.21
C VAL A 65 -4.91 5.07 8.65
N ALA A 66 -4.77 3.89 9.28
CA ALA A 66 -4.26 3.78 10.64
C ALA A 66 -2.84 4.33 10.79
N LEU A 67 -1.98 4.12 9.79
CA LEU A 67 -0.62 4.68 9.77
C LEU A 67 -0.62 6.21 9.68
N ARG A 68 -1.48 6.78 8.83
CA ARG A 68 -1.64 8.24 8.73
C ARG A 68 -2.13 8.86 10.04
N GLN A 69 -3.09 8.21 10.71
CA GLN A 69 -3.58 8.66 12.01
C GLN A 69 -2.48 8.64 13.07
N LYS A 70 -1.65 7.59 13.12
CA LYS A 70 -0.50 7.51 14.04
C LYS A 70 0.51 8.63 13.79
N ALA A 71 0.81 8.92 12.52
CA ALA A 71 1.73 10.01 12.16
C ALA A 71 1.19 11.40 12.54
N ALA A 72 -0.12 11.61 12.46
CA ALA A 72 -0.75 12.88 12.86
C ALA A 72 -0.84 13.09 14.39
N GLN A 73 -0.59 12.05 15.18
CA GLN A 73 -0.59 12.08 16.65
C GLN A 73 0.82 12.24 17.24
N GLN A 74 1.86 12.22 16.40
CA GLN A 74 3.29 12.36 16.76
C GLN A 74 3.79 13.77 16.48
#